data_AF-A0A6G1L8T0-F1
#
_entry.id   AF-A0A6G1L8T0-F1
#
_cell.length_a   1.000
_cell.length_b   1.000
_cell.length_c   1.000
_cell.angle_alpha   90.00
_cell.angle_beta   90.00
_cell.angle_gamma   90.00
#
_symmetry.space_group_name_H-M   'P 1'
#
loop_
_entity.id
_entity.type
_entity.pdbx_description
1 polymer ?
#
loop_
_entity_poly.entity_id
_entity_poly.type
_entity_poly.pdbx_seq_one_letter_code
_entity_poly.pdbx_strand_id
1 'polypeptide(L)'
;MSSMRNAVQRRNHKERAQPSERARWGLLEKHKDYSLRAADHNQKKRKLKALQQKASERNDDEFYFAMVNQETDGGRKRARRAEANGGGTALREEVVRLMKTQDAGYLRTTLLRTTRLRERVERE
;
A
#
# COMPACT_ATOMS: atom_id res chain seq x y z
N MET A 1 -12.57 49.81 -4.34
CA MET A 1 -13.87 50.05 -3.68
C MET A 1 -14.85 48.97 -4.10
N SER A 2 -15.38 48.20 -3.15
CA SER A 2 -16.45 47.23 -3.39
C SER A 2 -17.74 48.00 -3.67
N SER A 3 -18.15 48.09 -4.93
CA SER A 3 -19.48 48.63 -5.29
C SER A 3 -20.59 47.72 -4.75
N MET A 4 -21.83 48.22 -4.66
CA MET A 4 -23.03 47.51 -4.15
C MET A 4 -23.30 46.10 -4.72
N ARG A 5 -22.47 45.57 -5.63
CA ARG A 5 -22.46 44.19 -6.12
C ARG A 5 -22.30 43.12 -5.04
N ASN A 6 -21.73 43.45 -3.87
CA ASN A 6 -21.60 42.54 -2.72
C ASN A 6 -22.69 42.75 -1.65
N ALA A 7 -23.57 43.76 -1.80
CA ALA A 7 -24.63 44.07 -0.84
C ALA A 7 -25.89 43.18 -1.02
N VAL A 8 -26.07 42.60 -2.20
CA VAL A 8 -27.16 41.65 -2.51
C VAL A 8 -26.56 40.27 -2.74
N GLN A 9 -26.97 39.28 -1.93
CA GLN A 9 -26.51 37.91 -2.07
C GLN A 9 -26.97 37.33 -3.42
N ARG A 10 -26.02 36.81 -4.21
CA ARG A 10 -26.32 36.13 -5.47
C ARG A 10 -26.83 34.71 -5.20
N ARG A 11 -27.72 34.23 -6.06
CA ARG A 11 -28.22 32.85 -5.99
C ARG A 11 -27.10 31.86 -6.27
N ASN A 12 -26.97 30.85 -5.42
CA ASN A 12 -26.09 29.72 -5.66
C ASN A 12 -26.69 28.79 -6.73
N HIS A 13 -25.93 28.50 -7.78
CA HIS A 13 -26.31 27.51 -8.78
C HIS A 13 -25.84 26.13 -8.32
N LYS A 14 -26.78 25.20 -8.15
CA LYS A 14 -26.49 23.82 -7.77
C LYS A 14 -26.18 22.97 -9.00
N GLU A 15 -25.25 22.04 -8.86
CA GLU A 15 -24.92 21.09 -9.92
C GLU A 15 -25.96 19.97 -10.00
N ARG A 16 -26.17 19.43 -11.21
CA ARG A 16 -27.10 18.31 -11.44
C ARG A 16 -26.40 16.96 -11.25
N ALA A 17 -27.13 16.01 -10.67
CA ALA A 17 -26.72 14.61 -10.55
C ALA A 17 -26.77 13.85 -11.89
N GLN A 18 -26.22 12.63 -11.91
CA GLN A 18 -26.35 11.69 -13.03
C GLN A 18 -27.82 11.25 -13.18
N PRO A 19 -28.38 11.11 -14.41
CA PRO A 19 -29.70 10.53 -14.60
C PRO A 19 -29.81 9.11 -14.05
N SER A 20 -30.97 8.76 -13.50
CA SER A 20 -31.23 7.47 -12.85
C SER A 20 -30.96 6.27 -13.78
N GLU A 21 -31.37 6.36 -15.05
CA GLU A 21 -31.13 5.33 -16.07
C GLU A 21 -29.63 5.03 -16.29
N ARG A 22 -28.76 6.00 -15.99
CA ARG A 22 -27.30 5.92 -16.16
C ARG A 22 -26.53 5.75 -14.85
N ALA A 23 -27.23 5.53 -13.73
CA ALA A 23 -26.60 5.39 -12.42
C ALA A 23 -25.56 4.25 -12.37
N ARG A 24 -25.71 3.20 -13.19
CA ARG A 24 -24.75 2.08 -13.29
C ARG A 24 -23.32 2.50 -13.64
N TRP A 25 -23.14 3.64 -14.31
CA TRP A 25 -21.82 4.14 -14.73
C TRP A 25 -21.12 5.01 -13.67
N GLY A 26 -21.73 5.16 -12.49
CA GLY A 26 -21.20 5.97 -11.41
C GLY A 26 -21.45 7.47 -11.58
N LEU A 27 -20.61 8.28 -10.94
CA LEU A 27 -20.75 9.73 -10.87
C LEU A 27 -20.60 10.38 -12.25
N LEU A 28 -21.46 11.36 -12.56
CA LEU A 28 -21.33 12.19 -13.75
C LEU A 28 -20.21 13.22 -13.56
N GLU A 29 -19.04 12.93 -14.12
CA GLU A 29 -17.87 13.82 -14.09
C GLU A 29 -18.22 15.24 -14.58
N LYS A 30 -17.83 16.25 -13.79
CA LYS A 30 -17.95 17.66 -14.16
C LYS A 30 -16.59 18.26 -14.50
N HIS A 31 -16.57 19.51 -14.94
CA HIS A 31 -15.33 20.18 -15.32
C HIS A 31 -14.27 20.20 -14.20
N LYS A 32 -14.70 20.33 -12.93
CA LYS A 32 -13.80 20.25 -11.78
C LYS A 32 -13.12 18.89 -11.68
N ASP A 33 -13.89 17.81 -11.82
CA ASP A 33 -13.38 16.44 -11.76
C ASP A 33 -12.47 16.13 -12.96
N TYR A 34 -12.88 16.57 -14.16
CA TYR A 34 -12.05 16.51 -15.38
C TYR A 34 -10.71 17.19 -15.19
N SER A 35 -10.69 18.38 -14.59
CA SER A 35 -9.46 19.13 -14.36
C SER A 35 -8.51 18.37 -13.44
N LEU A 36 -9.03 17.73 -12.39
CA LEU A 36 -8.25 16.89 -11.48
C LEU A 36 -7.71 15.65 -12.20
N ARG A 37 -8.56 14.96 -12.96
CA ARG A 37 -8.16 13.76 -13.73
C ARG A 37 -7.11 14.08 -14.79
N ALA A 38 -7.27 15.19 -15.51
CA ALA A 38 -6.32 15.65 -16.51
C ALA A 38 -4.97 16.04 -15.87
N ALA A 39 -5.00 16.71 -14.71
CA ALA A 39 -3.79 17.06 -13.97
C ALA A 39 -3.02 15.81 -13.51
N ASP A 40 -3.69 14.83 -12.89
CA ASP A 40 -3.10 13.55 -12.47
C ASP A 40 -2.50 12.78 -13.66
N HIS A 41 -3.25 12.66 -14.76
CA HIS A 41 -2.75 11.98 -15.96
C HIS A 41 -1.51 12.68 -16.53
N ASN A 42 -1.51 14.01 -16.60
CA ASN A 42 -0.36 14.77 -17.09
C ASN A 42 0.85 14.65 -16.14
N GLN A 43 0.64 14.59 -14.83
CA GLN A 43 1.70 14.34 -13.86
C GLN A 43 2.32 12.94 -14.08
N LYS A 44 1.49 11.90 -14.23
CA LYS A 44 1.95 10.54 -14.52
C LYS A 44 2.72 10.47 -15.84
N LYS A 45 2.20 11.11 -16.89
CA LYS A 45 2.86 11.20 -18.21
C LYS A 45 4.24 11.86 -18.11
N ARG A 46 4.37 12.97 -17.39
CA ARG A 46 5.65 13.65 -17.15
C ARG A 46 6.63 12.75 -16.40
N LYS A 47 6.17 12.05 -15.36
CA LYS A 47 7.00 11.11 -14.59
C LYS A 47 7.49 9.95 -15.46
N LEU A 48 6.62 9.35 -16.28
CA LEU A 48 7.02 8.27 -17.19
C LEU A 48 8.03 8.75 -18.22
N LYS A 49 7.85 9.94 -18.80
CA LYS A 49 8.82 10.52 -19.74
C LYS A 49 10.20 10.70 -19.09
N ALA A 50 10.26 11.21 -17.86
CA ALA A 50 11.52 11.36 -17.13
C ALA A 50 12.18 10.01 -16.82
N LEU A 51 11.40 8.98 -16.46
CA LEU A 51 11.92 7.63 -16.25
C LEU A 51 12.45 6.99 -17.53
N GLN A 52 11.77 7.20 -18.66
CA GLN A 52 12.23 6.75 -19.98
C GLN A 52 13.55 7.40 -20.36
N GLN A 53 13.68 8.71 -20.17
CA GLN A 53 14.92 9.43 -20.44
C GLN A 53 16.08 8.91 -19.58
N LYS A 54 15.85 8.71 -18.27
CA LYS A 54 16.86 8.11 -17.39
C LYS A 54 17.27 6.70 -17.81
N ALA A 55 16.33 5.91 -18.31
CA ALA A 55 16.63 4.56 -18.79
C ALA A 55 17.43 4.59 -20.11
N SER A 56 17.18 5.56 -21.01
CA SER A 56 17.93 5.70 -22.26
C SER A 56 19.33 6.28 -22.06
N GLU A 57 19.52 7.10 -21.03
CA GLU A 57 20.80 7.75 -20.71
C GLU A 57 21.63 6.93 -19.70
N ARG A 58 21.24 5.68 -19.41
CA ARG A 58 21.95 4.82 -18.45
C ARG A 58 23.34 4.47 -18.96
N ASN A 59 24.35 4.55 -18.10
CA ASN A 59 25.68 4.03 -18.37
C ASN A 59 25.70 2.52 -18.08
N ASP A 60 26.07 1.68 -19.04
CA ASP A 60 26.07 0.23 -18.88
C ASP A 60 27.19 -0.26 -17.92
N ASP A 61 28.23 0.55 -17.70
CA ASP A 61 29.33 0.27 -16.77
C ASP A 61 29.12 0.89 -15.38
N GLU A 62 27.90 1.36 -15.05
CA GLU A 62 27.64 1.99 -13.76
C GLU A 62 27.78 0.98 -12.59
N PHE A 63 28.55 1.35 -11.57
CA PHE A 63 28.69 0.57 -10.36
C PHE A 63 28.39 1.40 -9.11
N TYR A 64 27.41 0.95 -8.32
CA TYR A 64 27.14 1.45 -6.98
C TYR A 64 27.40 0.35 -5.96
N PHE A 65 28.03 0.66 -4.83
CA PHE A 65 28.31 -0.34 -3.77
C PHE A 65 27.06 -1.08 -3.27
N ALA A 66 25.88 -0.45 -3.36
CA ALA A 66 24.61 -1.09 -3.01
C ALA A 66 24.23 -2.25 -3.94
N MET A 67 24.76 -2.32 -5.16
CA MET A 67 24.51 -3.42 -6.12
C MET A 67 25.02 -4.76 -5.61
N VAL A 68 26.08 -4.78 -4.79
CA VAL A 68 26.61 -6.01 -4.17
C VAL A 68 25.56 -6.71 -3.30
N ASN A 69 24.68 -5.92 -2.68
CA ASN A 69 23.63 -6.41 -1.78
C ASN A 69 22.24 -6.36 -2.41
N GLN A 70 22.08 -5.93 -3.67
CA GLN A 70 20.76 -5.82 -4.28
C GLN A 70 20.61 -6.84 -5.40
N GLU A 71 19.56 -7.64 -5.31
CA GLU A 71 19.25 -8.63 -6.33
C GLU A 71 18.20 -8.08 -7.30
N THR A 72 18.41 -8.31 -8.59
CA THR A 72 17.42 -8.04 -9.64
C THR A 72 17.06 -9.35 -10.34
N ASP A 73 15.78 -9.50 -10.67
CA ASP A 73 15.26 -10.67 -11.36
C ASP A 73 14.41 -10.22 -12.54
N GLY A 74 14.78 -10.65 -13.75
CA GLY A 74 14.17 -10.17 -15.00
C GLY A 74 14.14 -8.64 -15.12
N GLY A 75 15.16 -7.94 -14.60
CA GLY A 75 15.23 -6.48 -14.60
C GLY A 75 14.35 -5.77 -13.56
N ARG A 76 13.70 -6.51 -12.65
CA ARG A 76 12.94 -5.94 -11.53
C ARG A 76 13.70 -6.12 -10.21
N LYS A 77 13.80 -5.04 -9.43
CA LYS A 77 14.42 -5.09 -8.10
C LYS A 77 13.63 -6.02 -7.19
N ARG A 78 14.26 -7.05 -6.65
CA ARG A 78 13.68 -7.86 -5.58
C ARG A 78 13.80 -7.10 -4.27
N ALA A 79 12.67 -6.68 -3.71
CA ALA A 79 12.65 -6.14 -2.36
C ALA A 79 12.91 -7.28 -1.39
N ARG A 80 14.06 -7.27 -0.70
CA ARG A 80 14.28 -8.14 0.48
C ARG A 80 13.36 -7.65 1.60
N ARG A 81 12.10 -8.10 1.58
CA ARG A 81 11.08 -7.82 2.62
C ARG A 81 11.59 -8.19 4.02
N ALA A 82 12.51 -9.15 4.07
CA ALA A 82 13.19 -9.65 5.25
C ALA A 82 14.06 -8.62 5.97
N GLU A 83 14.87 -7.85 5.23
CA GLU A 83 15.89 -7.00 5.85
C GLU A 83 15.33 -5.70 6.40
N ALA A 84 14.28 -5.16 5.76
CA ALA A 84 13.62 -3.93 6.23
C ALA A 84 12.87 -4.10 7.56
N ASN A 85 12.52 -5.33 7.94
CA ASN A 85 11.82 -5.66 9.20
C ASN A 85 12.66 -6.56 10.12
N GLY A 86 13.96 -6.70 9.88
CA GLY A 86 14.87 -7.51 10.72
C GLY A 86 14.56 -9.02 10.75
N GLY A 87 13.71 -9.51 9.84
CA GLY A 87 13.14 -10.86 9.89
C GLY A 87 13.17 -11.52 8.52
N GLY A 88 14.24 -12.26 8.23
CA GLY A 88 14.28 -13.20 7.12
C GLY A 88 15.67 -13.56 6.62
N THR A 89 16.67 -13.46 7.50
CA THR A 89 17.78 -14.39 7.42
C THR A 89 17.27 -15.79 7.73
N ALA A 90 17.72 -16.80 6.98
CA ALA A 90 17.48 -18.18 7.37
C ALA A 90 18.05 -18.38 8.77
N LEU A 91 17.20 -18.70 9.74
CA LEU A 91 17.64 -18.98 11.10
C LEU A 91 18.52 -20.22 11.09
N ARG A 92 19.57 -20.22 11.92
CA ARG A 92 20.36 -21.42 12.14
C ARG A 92 19.46 -22.52 12.70
N GLU A 93 19.72 -23.75 12.27
CA GLU A 93 18.93 -24.93 12.67
C GLU A 93 18.79 -25.06 14.21
N GLU A 94 19.84 -24.74 14.96
CA GLU A 94 19.82 -24.74 16.43
C GLU A 94 18.81 -23.74 17.01
N VAL A 95 18.72 -22.54 16.43
CA VAL A 95 17.76 -21.51 16.85
C VAL A 95 16.34 -21.97 16.52
N VAL A 96 16.15 -22.57 15.34
CA VAL A 96 14.86 -23.15 14.94
C VAL A 96 14.42 -24.24 15.92
N ARG A 97 15.32 -25.16 16.30
CA ARG A 97 15.03 -26.23 17.28
C ARG A 97 14.66 -25.66 18.64
N LEU A 98 15.36 -24.64 19.11
CA LEU A 98 15.05 -23.96 20.37
C LEU A 98 13.65 -23.34 20.33
N MET A 99 13.33 -22.59 19.27
CA MET A 99 12.02 -21.96 19.09
C MET A 99 10.90 -23.01 19.05
N LYS A 100 11.10 -24.11 18.30
CA LYS A 100 10.14 -25.22 18.25
C LYS A 100 9.92 -25.89 19.61
N THR A 101 10.97 -25.99 20.42
CA THR A 101 10.87 -26.54 21.78
C THR A 101 10.08 -25.62 22.70
N GLN A 102 10.31 -24.29 22.62
CA GLN A 102 9.55 -23.29 23.35
C GLN A 102 8.07 -23.31 22.97
N ASP A 103 7.78 -23.35 21.66
CA ASP A 103 6.42 -23.45 21.11
C ASP A 103 5.70 -24.70 21.62
N ALA A 104 6.37 -25.86 21.60
CA ALA A 104 5.80 -27.11 22.11
C ALA A 104 5.49 -27.03 23.62
N GLY A 105 6.36 -26.40 24.41
CA GLY A 105 6.12 -26.15 25.83
C GLY A 105 4.93 -25.22 26.08
N TYR A 106 4.82 -24.15 25.30
CA TYR A 106 3.68 -23.22 25.36
C TYR A 106 2.36 -23.92 24.99
N LEU A 107 2.35 -24.71 23.91
CA LEU A 107 1.17 -25.47 23.49
C LEU A 107 0.76 -26.48 24.57
N ARG A 108 1.71 -27.16 25.22
CA ARG A 108 1.42 -28.10 26.31
C ARG A 108 0.77 -27.42 27.51
N THR A 109 1.29 -26.27 27.93
CA THR A 109 0.76 -25.53 29.09
C THR A 109 -0.62 -24.93 28.80
N THR A 110 -0.83 -24.39 27.58
CA THR A 110 -2.14 -23.90 27.14
C THR A 110 -3.16 -25.03 27.02
N LEU A 111 -2.81 -26.21 26.47
CA LEU A 111 -3.69 -27.39 26.43
C LEU A 111 -4.11 -27.87 27.82
N LEU A 112 -3.18 -27.92 28.77
CA LEU A 112 -3.49 -28.30 30.15
C LEU A 112 -4.46 -27.32 30.81
N ARG A 113 -4.31 -26.02 30.53
CA ARG A 113 -5.23 -25.00 31.04
C ARG A 113 -6.62 -25.14 30.41
N THR A 114 -6.71 -25.32 29.09
CA THR A 114 -8.00 -25.42 28.40
C THR A 114 -8.75 -26.69 28.77
N THR A 115 -8.06 -27.82 28.92
CA THR A 115 -8.67 -29.08 29.40
C THR A 115 -9.25 -28.94 30.80
N ARG A 116 -8.52 -28.34 31.76
CA ARG A 116 -9.04 -28.07 33.12
C ARG A 116 -10.23 -27.12 33.12
N LEU A 117 -10.21 -26.07 32.31
CA LEU A 117 -11.34 -25.15 32.18
C LEU A 117 -12.56 -25.87 31.62
N ARG A 118 -12.36 -26.73 30.61
CA ARG A 118 -13.42 -27.55 30.02
C ARG A 118 -14.03 -28.49 31.05
N GLU A 119 -13.22 -29.23 31.81
CA GLU A 119 -13.71 -30.12 32.87
C GLU A 119 -14.51 -29.38 33.94
N ARG A 120 -14.14 -28.14 34.25
CA ARG A 120 -14.87 -27.30 35.21
C ARG A 120 -16.26 -26.93 34.69
N VAL A 121 -16.35 -26.55 33.41
CA VAL A 121 -17.62 -26.23 32.75
C VAL A 121 -18.51 -27.47 32.60
N GLU A 122 -17.92 -28.65 32.31
CA GLU A 122 -18.68 -29.91 32.21
C GLU A 122 -19.22 -30.41 33.55
N ARG A 123 -18.72 -29.91 34.69
CA ARG A 123 -19.17 -30.26 36.05
C ARG A 123 -20.21 -29.30 36.62
N GLU A 124 -20.36 -28.11 36.03
CA GLU A 124 -21.42 -27.13 36.35
C GLU A 124 -22.70 -27.48 35.57
#